data_AF-A0A949E5Y5-F1
#
_entry.id   AF-A0A949E5Y5-F1
#
_cell.length_a   1.000
_cell.length_b   1.000
_cell.length_c   1.000
_cell.angle_alpha   90.00
_cell.angle_beta   90.00
_cell.angle_gamma   90.00
#
_symmetry.space_group_name_H-M   'P 1'
#
loop_
_entity.id
_entity.type
_entity.pdbx_description
1 polymer ?
#
loop_
_entity_poly.entity_id
_entity_poly.type
_entity_poly.pdbx_seq_one_letter_code
_entity_poly.pdbx_strand_id
1 'polypeptide(L)' 'MARKNFYGSGSLWSGRLAAAMFSLFATLAHWKVNPRLWLTWYLESCAAAGGKAPEDIQPFLPWNLSAERRAALA' A
#
# COMPACT_ATOMS: atom_id res chain seq x y z
N MET A 1 -3.79 24.53 -16.97
CA MET A 1 -3.01 23.69 -16.03
C MET A 1 -3.87 22.81 -15.10
N ALA A 2 -5.05 23.25 -14.66
CA ALA A 2 -5.94 22.51 -13.75
C ALA A 2 -6.49 21.15 -14.24
N ARG A 3 -7.08 21.08 -15.45
CA ARG A 3 -7.86 19.90 -15.91
C ARG A 3 -7.07 18.59 -15.95
N LYS A 4 -5.77 18.64 -16.27
CA LYS A 4 -4.87 17.46 -16.29
C LYS A 4 -4.50 16.98 -14.88
N ASN A 5 -4.51 17.88 -13.89
CA ASN A 5 -4.07 17.60 -12.52
C ASN A 5 -5.23 17.19 -11.60
N PHE A 6 -6.47 17.40 -12.02
CA PHE A 6 -7.67 17.01 -11.27
C PHE A 6 -8.30 15.70 -11.75
N TYR A 7 -7.55 14.87 -12.47
CA TYR A 7 -8.07 13.58 -12.93
C TYR A 7 -8.43 12.71 -11.72
N GLY A 8 -9.71 12.37 -11.59
CA GLY A 8 -10.26 11.67 -10.42
C GLY A 8 -10.88 12.57 -9.34
N SER A 9 -10.66 13.89 -9.36
CA SER A 9 -11.30 14.80 -8.41
C SER A 9 -12.82 14.80 -8.59
N GLY A 10 -13.56 14.56 -7.50
CA GLY A 10 -15.02 14.45 -7.52
C GLY A 10 -15.54 13.15 -8.14
N SER A 11 -14.67 12.19 -8.50
CA SER A 11 -15.11 10.89 -9.01
C SER A 11 -15.33 9.87 -7.90
N LEU A 12 -16.36 9.04 -8.05
CA LEU A 12 -16.62 7.95 -7.12
C LEU A 12 -15.49 6.92 -7.08
N TRP A 13 -14.84 6.67 -8.22
CA TRP A 13 -13.74 5.70 -8.29
C TRP A 13 -12.53 6.18 -7.47
N SER A 14 -12.20 7.48 -7.52
CA SER A 14 -11.09 8.04 -6.76
C SER A 14 -11.39 8.04 -5.26
N GLY A 15 -12.63 8.37 -4.88
CA GLY A 15 -13.08 8.26 -3.48
C GLY A 15 -12.99 6.83 -2.94
N ARG A 16 -13.41 5.83 -3.73
CA ARG A 16 -13.29 4.41 -3.37
C ARG A 16 -11.84 3.97 -3.21
N LEU A 17 -10.96 4.39 -4.12
CA LEU A 17 -9.53 4.10 -4.04
C LEU A 17 -8.92 4.72 -2.76
N ALA A 18 -9.23 5.98 -2.47
CA ALA A 18 -8.74 6.65 -1.26
C ALA A 18 -9.22 5.94 0.01
N ALA A 19 -10.48 5.55 0.08
CA ALA A 19 -11.03 4.79 1.21
C ALA A 19 -10.32 3.44 1.40
N ALA A 20 -10.01 2.72 0.33
CA ALA A 20 -9.23 1.48 0.38
C ALA A 20 -7.80 1.72 0.88
N MET A 21 -7.10 2.71 0.32
CA MET A 21 -5.74 3.07 0.75
C MET A 21 -5.67 3.49 2.21
N PHE A 22 -6.59 4.33 2.67
CA PHE A 22 -6.63 4.76 4.07
C PHE A 22 -6.95 3.60 5.02
N SER A 23 -7.81 2.66 4.61
CA SER A 23 -8.06 1.45 5.40
C SER A 23 -6.81 0.57 5.55
N LEU A 24 -6.02 0.43 4.49
CA LEU A 24 -4.73 -0.27 4.55
C LEU A 24 -3.74 0.45 5.47
N PHE A 25 -3.58 1.77 5.34
CA PHE A 25 -2.66 2.53 6.19
C PHE A 25 -3.09 2.55 7.66
N ALA A 26 -4.39 2.60 7.94
CA ALA A 26 -4.91 2.47 9.29
C ALA A 26 -4.58 1.09 9.89
N THR A 27 -4.69 0.03 9.08
CA THR A 27 -4.29 -1.32 9.48
C THR A 27 -2.79 -1.36 9.79
N LEU A 28 -1.94 -0.83 8.91
CA LEU A 28 -0.49 -0.79 9.13
C LEU A 28 -0.12 -0.01 10.40
N ALA A 29 -0.76 1.13 10.64
CA ALA A 29 -0.56 1.93 11.84
C ALA A 29 -0.94 1.18 13.11
N HIS A 30 -2.06 0.43 13.10
CA HIS A 30 -2.47 -0.41 14.23
C HIS A 30 -1.42 -1.47 14.59
N TRP A 31 -0.74 -2.01 13.58
CA TRP A 31 0.33 -3.01 13.73
C TRP A 31 1.73 -2.39 13.91
N LYS A 32 1.83 -1.06 14.06
CA LYS A 32 3.09 -0.31 14.19
C LYS A 32 4.06 -0.56 13.03
N VAL A 33 3.52 -0.66 11.81
CA VAL A 33 4.28 -0.79 10.57
C VAL A 33 4.32 0.57 9.87
N ASN A 34 5.50 1.00 9.47
CA ASN A 34 5.73 2.22 8.72
C ASN A 34 5.08 2.10 7.32
N PRO A 35 4.01 2.87 7.03
CA PRO A 35 3.25 2.71 5.80
C PRO A 35 4.06 3.10 4.56
N ARG A 36 5.05 3.99 4.70
CA ARG A 36 5.91 4.40 3.58
C ARG A 36 6.82 3.24 3.17
N LEU A 37 7.54 2.65 4.12
CA LEU A 37 8.45 1.53 3.84
C LEU A 37 7.69 0.31 3.31
N TRP A 38 6.54 0.01 3.91
CA TRP A 38 5.69 -1.08 3.46
C TRP A 38 5.18 -0.85 2.02
N LEU A 39 4.73 0.36 1.70
CA LEU A 39 4.22 0.68 0.36
C LEU A 39 5.33 0.65 -0.68
N THR A 40 6.51 1.18 -0.37
CA THR A 40 7.68 1.08 -1.23
C THR A 40 8.01 -0.38 -1.54
N TRP A 41 8.10 -1.22 -0.51
CA TRP A 41 8.37 -2.65 -0.69
C TRP A 41 7.31 -3.36 -1.54
N TYR A 42 6.02 -3.05 -1.32
CA TYR A 42 4.93 -3.59 -2.14
C TYR A 42 5.08 -3.19 -3.61
N LEU A 43 5.32 -1.91 -3.89
CA LEU A 43 5.46 -1.40 -5.25
C LEU A 43 6.72 -1.92 -5.95
N GLU A 44 7.83 -2.08 -5.22
CA GLU A 44 9.05 -2.72 -5.72
C GLU A 44 8.79 -4.20 -6.08
N SER A 45 8.01 -4.90 -5.25
CA SER A 45 7.61 -6.28 -5.53
C SER A 45 6.73 -6.37 -6.77
N CYS A 46 5.82 -5.40 -6.98
CA CYS A 46 5.06 -5.30 -8.22
C CYS A 46 5.96 -5.05 -9.43
N ALA A 47 6.95 -4.16 -9.30
CA ALA A 47 7.89 -3.84 -10.37
C ALA A 47 8.73 -5.08 -10.76
N ALA A 48 9.21 -5.84 -9.77
CA ALA A 48 9.93 -7.09 -9.98
C ALA A 48 9.05 -8.17 -10.65
N ALA A 49 7.74 -8.17 -10.40
CA ALA A 49 6.77 -9.06 -11.04
C ALA A 49 6.31 -8.57 -12.43
N GLY A 50 7.09 -7.70 -13.10
CA GLY A 50 6.75 -7.17 -14.42
C GLY A 50 5.63 -6.11 -14.40
N GLY A 51 5.51 -5.37 -13.30
CA GLY A 51 4.49 -4.34 -13.11
C GLY A 51 3.11 -4.88 -12.74
N LYS A 52 3.03 -6.15 -12.32
CA LYS A 52 1.79 -6.81 -11.89
C LYS A 52 1.74 -6.91 -10.37
N ALA A 53 0.54 -6.99 -9.82
CA ALA A 53 0.39 -7.30 -8.41
C ALA A 53 1.01 -8.68 -8.10
N PRO A 54 1.71 -8.85 -6.96
CA PRO A 54 2.20 -10.15 -6.52
C PRO A 54 1.06 -11.17 -6.43
N GLU A 55 1.31 -12.40 -6.87
CA GLU A 55 0.32 -13.49 -6.78
C GLU A 55 0.06 -13.90 -5.33
N ASP A 56 1.12 -13.92 -4.51
CA ASP A 56 1.02 -14.18 -3.08
C ASP A 56 1.06 -12.86 -2.29
N ILE A 57 -0.04 -12.55 -1.61
CA ILE A 57 -0.16 -11.37 -0.74
C ILE A 57 0.21 -11.67 0.71
N GLN A 58 0.32 -12.95 1.10
CA GLN A 58 0.55 -13.35 2.50
C GLN A 58 1.77 -12.67 3.14
N PRO A 59 2.91 -12.47 2.45
CA PRO A 59 4.06 -11.80 3.03
C PRO A 59 3.77 -10.33 3.43
N PHE A 60 2.85 -9.67 2.73
CA PHE A 60 2.55 -8.25 2.94
C PHE A 60 1.57 -8.01 4.10
N LEU A 61 0.95 -9.06 4.65
CA LEU A 61 -0.02 -8.94 5.73
C LEU A 61 0.68 -8.68 7.07
N PRO A 62 0.31 -7.63 7.85
CA PRO A 62 1.04 -7.24 9.06
C PRO A 62 1.12 -8.32 10.15
N TRP A 63 0.12 -9.20 10.22
CA TRP A 63 0.06 -10.33 11.15
C TRP A 63 0.92 -11.52 10.74
N ASN A 64 1.35 -11.60 9.48
CA ASN A 64 2.22 -12.67 8.97
C ASN A 64 3.71 -12.26 8.97
N LEU A 65 4.04 -11.01 9.32
CA LEU A 65 5.42 -10.54 9.32
C LEU A 65 6.23 -11.23 10.43
N SER A 66 7.40 -11.75 10.07
CA SER A 66 8.40 -12.17 11.05
C SER A 66 8.86 -10.99 11.91
N ALA A 67 9.40 -11.27 13.10
CA ALA A 67 9.91 -10.22 13.99
C ALA A 67 10.99 -9.37 13.30
N GLU A 68 11.88 -10.00 12.53
CA GLU A 68 12.93 -9.34 11.74
C GLU A 68 12.34 -8.40 10.69
N ARG A 69 11.35 -8.88 9.92
CA ARG A 69 10.70 -8.07 8.89
C ARG A 69 9.92 -6.91 9.50
N ARG A 70 9.25 -7.13 10.63
CA ARG A 70 8.55 -6.07 11.36
C ARG A 70 9.52 -5.01 11.88
N ALA A 71 10.69 -5.40 12.40
CA ALA A 71 11.72 -4.47 12.83
C ALA A 71 12.28 -3.64 11.67
N ALA A 72 12.46 -4.25 10.49
CA ALA A 72 12.89 -3.54 9.28
C ALA A 72 11.83 -2.56 8.73
N LEU A 73 10.57 -2.73 9.12
CA LEU A 73 9.44 -1.91 8.71
C LEU A 73 8.88 -1.05 9.86
N ALA A 74 9.57 -0.95 11.00
CA ALA A 74 9.14 -0.15 12.14
C ALA A 74 9.35 1.36 11.91
#